data_AF-A0A447TYY9-F1
#
_entry.id   AF-A0A447TYY9-F1
#
_cell.length_a   1.000
_cell.length_b   1.000
_cell.length_c   1.000
_cell.angle_alpha   90.00
_cell.angle_beta   90.00
_cell.angle_gamma   90.00
#
_symmetry.space_group_name_H-M   'P 1'
#
loop_
_entity.id
_entity.type
_entity.pdbx_description
1 polymer ?
#
loop_
_entity_poly.entity_id
_entity_poly.type
_entity_poly.pdbx_seq_one_letter_code
_entity_poly.pdbx_strand_id
1 'polypeptide(L)' 'MKKLALSLSLVLAFSSATAAFAAIPQKIRIGTDPTYAPFESKNAQGELGRL' A
#
# COMPACT_ATOMS: atom_id res chain seq x y z
N MET A 1 6.55 -34.87 25.93
CA MET A 1 6.35 -34.62 24.48
C MET A 1 5.11 -33.76 24.17
N LYS A 2 4.00 -33.89 24.91
CA LYS A 2 2.77 -33.08 24.74
C LYS A 2 2.96 -31.54 24.80
N LYS A 3 3.89 -31.03 25.62
CA LYS A 3 4.18 -29.58 25.72
C LYS A 3 4.87 -29.01 24.47
N LEU A 4 5.75 -29.82 23.84
CA LEU A 4 6.47 -29.43 22.63
C LEU A 4 5.55 -29.40 21.40
N ALA A 5 4.63 -30.36 21.31
CA ALA A 5 3.60 -30.36 20.28
C ALA A 5 2.72 -29.10 20.38
N LEU A 6 2.30 -28.73 21.59
CA LEU A 6 1.49 -27.53 21.82
C LEU A 6 2.22 -26.23 21.43
N SER A 7 3.49 -26.09 21.83
CA SER A 7 4.29 -24.91 21.47
C SER A 7 4.57 -24.83 19.97
N LEU A 8 4.80 -25.97 19.32
CA LEU A 8 5.03 -26.03 17.88
C LEU A 8 3.76 -25.65 17.10
N SER A 9 2.60 -26.14 17.51
CA SER A 9 1.31 -25.76 16.92
C SER A 9 1.02 -24.27 17.10
N LEU A 10 1.38 -23.68 18.24
CA LEU A 10 1.18 -22.25 18.48
C LEU A 10 2.09 -21.39 17.58
N VAL A 11 3.35 -21.77 17.40
CA VAL A 11 4.26 -21.08 16.48
C VAL A 11 3.78 -21.21 15.03
N LEU A 12 3.35 -22.41 14.61
CA LEU A 12 2.80 -22.62 13.27
C LEU A 12 1.55 -21.78 13.00
N ALA A 13 0.67 -21.64 14.00
CA ALA A 13 -0.54 -20.83 13.89
C ALA A 13 -0.24 -19.32 13.80
N PHE A 14 0.81 -18.84 14.47
CA PHE A 14 1.21 -17.42 14.39
C PHE A 14 1.96 -17.10 13.09
N SER A 15 2.77 -18.04 12.58
CA SER A 15 3.51 -17.87 11.32
C SER A 15 2.60 -17.86 10.08
N SER A 16 1.40 -18.41 10.14
CA SER A 16 0.43 -18.33 9.02
C SER A 16 -0.31 -16.99 8.96
N ALA A 17 -0.32 -16.21 10.03
CA ALA A 17 -1.00 -14.92 10.10
C ALA A 17 -0.27 -13.80 9.33
N THR A 18 1.01 -13.97 8.98
CA THR A 18 1.76 -12.97 8.21
C THR A 18 1.34 -12.86 6.74
N ALA A 19 0.54 -13.80 6.23
CA ALA A 19 0.01 -13.76 4.86
C ALA A 19 -1.24 -12.87 4.71
N ALA A 20 -1.82 -12.39 5.83
CA ALA A 20 -3.07 -11.62 5.84
C ALA A 20 -2.88 -10.10 6.01
N PHE A 21 -1.65 -9.58 5.84
CA PHE A 21 -1.46 -8.14 5.72
C PHE A 21 -1.98 -7.69 4.35
N ALA A 22 -3.03 -6.87 4.35
CA ALA A 22 -3.46 -6.16 3.15
C ALA A 22 -2.28 -5.35 2.62
N ALA A 23 -1.98 -5.49 1.32
CA ALA A 23 -0.91 -4.74 0.69
C ALA A 23 -1.17 -3.24 0.88
N ILE A 24 -0.28 -2.55 1.60
CA ILE A 24 -0.31 -1.10 1.70
C ILE A 24 -0.16 -0.56 0.27
N PRO A 25 -1.12 0.24 -0.24
CA PRO A 25 -1.08 0.71 -1.62
C PRO A 25 0.20 1.51 -1.85
N GLN A 26 1.14 0.92 -2.60
CA GLN A 26 2.43 1.52 -2.94
C GLN A 26 2.26 2.73 -3.87
N LYS A 27 1.12 2.82 -4.57
CA LYS A 27 0.82 3.88 -5.52
C LYS A 27 -0.63 4.33 -5.37
N ILE A 28 -0.80 5.57 -4.97
CA ILE A 28 -2.11 6.24 -4.92
C ILE A 28 -2.32 6.92 -6.28
N ARG A 29 -3.43 6.60 -6.95
CA ARG A 29 -3.83 7.27 -8.21
C ARG A 29 -4.78 8.41 -7.85
N ILE A 30 -4.41 9.63 -8.19
CA ILE A 30 -5.22 10.82 -7.98
C ILE A 30 -5.66 11.31 -9.36
N GLY A 31 -6.98 11.40 -9.57
CA GLY A 31 -7.53 12.07 -10.74
C GLY A 31 -7.67 13.55 -10.43
N THR A 32 -6.93 14.40 -11.14
CA THR A 32 -7.09 15.86 -11.09
C THR A 32 -7.50 16.36 -12.47
N ASP A 33 -8.23 17.48 -12.51
CA ASP A 33 -8.46 18.19 -13.76
C ASP A 33 -7.21 19.02 -14.10
N PRO A 34 -6.49 18.70 -15.19
CA PRO A 34 -5.27 19.42 -15.58
C PRO A 34 -5.52 20.83 -16.11
N THR A 35 -6.77 21.27 -16.22
CA THR A 35 -7.14 22.57 -16.80
C THR A 35 -7.49 23.63 -15.76
N TYR A 36 -7.49 23.27 -14.47
CA TYR A 36 -7.89 24.17 -13.39
C TYR A 36 -6.69 24.85 -12.70
N ALA A 37 -6.18 25.91 -13.33
CA ALA A 37 -5.18 26.78 -12.73
C ALA A 37 -5.75 27.56 -11.53
N PRO A 38 -4.92 27.91 -10.50
CA PRO A 38 -3.47 27.70 -10.39
C PRO A 38 -3.08 26.38 -9.70
N PHE A 39 -4.05 25.50 -9.39
CA PHE A 39 -3.85 24.35 -8.52
C PHE A 39 -3.14 23.20 -9.24
N GLU A 40 -3.54 22.91 -10.47
CA GLU A 40 -2.93 21.89 -11.31
C GLU A 40 -3.03 22.38 -12.76
N SER A 41 -1.88 22.56 -13.44
CA SER A 41 -1.87 22.93 -14.85
C SER A 41 -0.72 22.25 -15.58
N LYS A 42 -0.90 21.92 -16.86
CA LYS A 42 0.19 21.33 -17.65
C LYS A 42 1.25 22.37 -17.99
N ASN A 43 2.51 22.02 -17.78
CA ASN A 43 3.64 22.79 -18.31
C ASN A 43 3.73 22.65 -19.85
N ALA A 44 4.64 23.40 -20.49
CA ALA A 44 4.81 23.37 -21.95
C ALA A 44 5.22 22.00 -22.50
N GLN A 45 5.71 21.10 -21.65
CA GLN A 45 6.10 19.73 -21.95
C GLN A 45 4.94 18.73 -21.76
N GLY A 46 3.77 19.21 -21.33
CA GLY A 46 2.55 18.41 -21.13
C GLY A 46 2.49 17.68 -19.79
N GLU A 47 3.46 17.91 -18.89
CA GLU A 47 3.50 17.32 -17.56
C GLU A 47 2.66 18.15 -16.59
N LEU A 48 2.03 17.50 -15.60
CA LEU A 48 1.29 18.17 -14.54
C LEU A 48 2.26 18.97 -13.66
N GLY A 49 2.17 20.29 -13.75
CA GLY A 49 2.84 21.23 -12.87
C GLY A 49 1.95 21.53 -11.67
N ARG A 50 2.42 21.12 -10.50
CA ARG A 50 1.88 21.54 -9.20
C ARG A 50 2.79 22.66 -8.67
N LEU A 51 2.20 23.77 -8.21
CA LEU A 51 2.95 24.86 -7.55
C LEU A 51 3.67 24.35 -6.28
#